data_AF-A0A933EW08-F1
#
_entry.id   AF-A0A933EW08-F1
#
_cell.length_a   1.000
_cell.length_b   1.000
_cell.length_c   1.000
_cell.angle_alpha   90.00
_cell.angle_beta   90.00
_cell.angle_gamma   90.00
#
_symmetry.space_group_name_H-M   'P 1'
#
loop_
_entity.id
_entity.type
_entity.pdbx_description
1 polymer ?
#
loop_
_entity_poly.entity_id
_entity_poly.type
_entity_poly.pdbx_seq_one_letter_code
_entity_poly.pdbx_strand_id
1 'polypeptide(L)'
;MASRLLDPPRWTLPSPESASGCFETMRAYQGKIFRLPAHLGRLFASAKYLGFRMPLESHQLGRRLIERLRASGLEEAVVRVACLPDANRAAVPSIVVQPAQRPSPAMYRRGIRITVVPTRKFPVSQIDPRSKFSSRLGSVMAVVEAQLRGADEAVFLDGTGSVTESTASNLGLVKHGCLVAPPGWMGLLAGITWQAVTDVARALRMPVREVPLTRHDVYNADEAFLASTLKEVLAVTQVDGRRIGTGKPGPYTKRLHRGFQELVHREIRNTRYEIRDDCCETGVTELLR
;
A
#
# COMPACT_ATOMS: atom_id res chain seq x y z
N MET A 1 14.13 21.47 2.64
CA MET A 1 13.75 20.29 3.46
C MET A 1 13.41 19.14 2.52
N ALA A 2 14.24 18.09 2.49
CA ALA A 2 14.01 16.92 1.66
C ALA A 2 12.67 16.23 2.00
N SER A 3 11.99 15.70 1.00
CA SER A 3 10.72 14.97 1.13
C SER A 3 10.93 13.69 1.96
N ARG A 4 10.32 13.63 3.16
CA ARG A 4 10.27 12.42 4.01
C ARG A 4 9.56 11.22 3.37
N LEU A 5 9.00 11.35 2.16
CA LEU A 5 8.34 10.23 1.47
C LEU A 5 9.30 9.13 1.03
N LEU A 6 10.55 9.51 0.82
CA LEU A 6 11.60 8.66 0.25
C LEU A 6 12.52 8.10 1.34
N ASP A 7 12.37 8.50 2.60
CA ASP A 7 13.14 7.88 3.66
C ASP A 7 12.66 6.43 3.81
N PRO A 8 13.54 5.43 3.62
CA PRO A 8 13.19 4.07 3.98
C PRO A 8 12.84 4.14 5.47
N PRO A 9 11.62 3.72 5.86
CA PRO A 9 11.25 3.79 7.24
C PRO A 9 12.27 2.99 8.06
N ARG A 10 12.70 3.56 9.20
CA ARG A 10 13.72 3.01 10.11
C ARG A 10 13.18 1.76 10.82
N TRP A 11 12.82 0.75 10.05
CA TRP A 11 12.48 -0.56 10.54
C TRP A 11 13.77 -1.35 10.57
N THR A 12 14.17 -1.78 11.76
CA THR A 12 15.15 -2.83 11.92
C THR A 12 14.68 -4.06 11.13
N LEU A 13 15.31 -4.31 10.00
CA LEU A 13 15.47 -5.66 9.49
C LEU A 13 16.83 -6.11 10.00
N PRO A 14 16.91 -6.86 11.11
CA PRO A 14 18.17 -7.05 11.81
C PRO A 14 19.08 -8.12 11.17
N SER A 15 18.72 -8.72 10.03
CA SER A 15 19.59 -9.73 9.39
C SER A 15 19.54 -9.73 7.86
N PRO A 16 20.62 -10.14 7.18
CA PRO A 16 20.67 -10.40 5.73
C PRO A 16 19.58 -11.35 5.21
N GLU A 17 19.07 -12.24 6.08
CA GLU A 17 18.01 -13.22 5.79
C GLU A 17 16.62 -12.57 5.63
N SER A 18 16.48 -11.30 6.03
CA SER A 18 15.22 -10.56 5.97
C SER A 18 14.66 -10.33 4.57
N ALA A 19 15.47 -10.50 3.51
CA ALA A 19 15.03 -10.40 2.13
C ALA A 19 14.14 -11.57 1.69
N SER A 20 14.25 -12.73 2.35
CA SER A 20 13.62 -13.99 1.97
C SER A 20 12.22 -14.18 2.55
N GLY A 21 11.54 -13.12 2.98
CA GLY A 21 10.22 -13.21 3.64
C GLY A 21 9.08 -12.55 2.88
N CYS A 22 7.94 -12.45 3.55
CA CYS A 22 6.84 -11.54 3.17
C CYS A 22 6.48 -10.62 4.32
N PHE A 23 5.73 -9.56 4.04
CA PHE A 23 5.29 -8.65 5.08
C PHE A 23 3.95 -7.99 4.76
N GLU A 24 3.33 -7.46 5.80
CA GLU A 24 2.24 -6.50 5.68
C GLU A 24 2.53 -5.19 6.38
N THR A 25 1.91 -4.13 5.87
CA THR A 25 1.92 -2.81 6.49
C THR A 25 0.48 -2.34 6.50
N MET A 26 -0.04 -2.24 7.71
CA MET A 26 -1.41 -1.88 8.03
C MET A 26 -1.43 -0.54 8.73
N ARG A 27 -2.58 0.13 8.69
CA ARG A 27 -2.78 1.37 9.41
C ARG A 27 -3.92 1.21 10.40
N ALA A 28 -3.67 1.64 11.62
CA ALA A 28 -4.67 1.79 12.64
C ALA A 28 -5.20 3.22 12.64
N TYR A 29 -6.51 3.33 12.75
CA TYR A 29 -7.25 4.56 12.97
C TYR A 29 -8.12 4.35 14.21
N GLN A 30 -8.12 5.30 15.15
CA GLN A 30 -8.90 5.19 16.40
C GLN A 30 -8.66 3.86 17.15
N GLY A 31 -7.41 3.39 17.15
CA GLY A 31 -7.00 2.15 17.83
C GLY A 31 -7.44 0.86 17.12
N LYS A 32 -7.93 0.96 15.88
CA LYS A 32 -8.37 -0.21 15.08
C LYS A 32 -7.68 -0.26 13.74
N ILE A 33 -7.17 -1.44 13.40
CA ILE A 33 -6.55 -1.76 12.12
C ILE A 33 -7.61 -1.79 11.01
N PHE A 34 -7.46 -0.91 10.02
CA PHE A 34 -8.33 -0.84 8.85
C PHE A 34 -8.18 -2.09 7.97
N ARG A 35 -9.32 -2.74 7.64
CA ARG A 35 -9.41 -3.93 6.79
C ARG A 35 -8.40 -5.04 7.14
N LEU A 36 -8.24 -5.33 8.43
CA LEU A 36 -7.35 -6.38 8.94
C LEU A 36 -7.52 -7.74 8.22
N PRO A 37 -8.73 -8.27 7.98
CA PRO A 37 -8.91 -9.54 7.28
C PRO A 37 -8.32 -9.53 5.86
N ALA A 38 -8.48 -8.43 5.12
CA ALA A 38 -7.92 -8.30 3.77
C ALA A 38 -6.38 -8.30 3.80
N HIS A 39 -5.79 -7.62 4.79
CA HIS A 39 -4.33 -7.62 4.97
C HIS A 39 -3.81 -9.01 5.32
N LEU A 40 -4.47 -9.71 6.26
CA LEU A 40 -4.09 -11.08 6.61
C LEU A 40 -4.26 -12.04 5.42
N GLY A 41 -5.37 -11.95 4.68
CA GLY A 41 -5.59 -12.75 3.48
C GLY A 41 -4.46 -12.59 2.46
N ARG A 42 -4.02 -11.35 2.21
CA ARG A 42 -2.90 -11.08 1.30
C ARG A 42 -1.54 -11.55 1.86
N LEU A 43 -1.32 -11.43 3.17
CA LEU A 43 -0.10 -11.95 3.81
C LEU A 43 0.01 -13.47 3.65
N PHE A 44 -1.07 -14.21 3.94
CA PHE A 44 -1.12 -15.66 3.81
C PHE A 44 -1.01 -16.11 2.36
N ALA A 45 -1.66 -15.40 1.41
CA ALA A 45 -1.48 -15.65 -0.02
C ALA A 45 -0.01 -15.43 -0.46
N SER A 46 0.65 -14.39 0.06
CA SER A 46 2.07 -14.12 -0.22
C SER A 46 2.97 -15.22 0.36
N ALA A 47 2.73 -15.65 1.60
CA ALA A 47 3.46 -16.77 2.21
C ALA A 47 3.27 -18.08 1.41
N LYS A 48 2.04 -18.39 0.99
CA LYS A 48 1.74 -19.54 0.12
C LYS A 48 2.50 -19.47 -1.20
N TYR A 49 2.50 -18.31 -1.87
CA TYR A 49 3.23 -18.12 -3.13
C TYR A 49 4.74 -18.33 -2.96
N LEU A 50 5.32 -17.84 -1.87
CA LEU A 50 6.74 -18.00 -1.56
C LEU A 50 7.10 -19.40 -1.01
N GLY A 51 6.12 -20.27 -0.79
CA GLY A 51 6.34 -21.63 -0.28
C GLY A 51 6.62 -21.71 1.22
N PHE A 52 6.18 -20.71 2.01
CA PHE A 52 6.33 -20.68 3.46
C PHE A 52 5.10 -21.27 4.17
N ARG A 53 5.34 -21.94 5.28
CA ARG A 53 4.30 -22.44 6.20
C ARG A 53 4.06 -21.39 7.27
N MET A 54 2.82 -20.91 7.38
CA MET A 54 2.42 -20.03 8.47
C MET A 54 2.16 -20.89 9.72
N PRO A 55 2.85 -20.68 10.85
CA PRO A 55 2.66 -21.49 12.06
C PRO A 55 1.40 -21.12 12.85
N LEU A 56 0.74 -20.02 12.46
CA LEU A 56 -0.47 -19.50 13.07
C LEU A 56 -1.57 -19.45 12.03
N GLU A 57 -2.80 -19.74 12.46
CA GLU A 57 -3.99 -19.43 11.69
C GLU A 57 -4.19 -17.92 11.58
N SER A 58 -4.89 -17.49 10.53
CA SER A 58 -5.13 -16.08 10.23
C SER A 58 -5.73 -15.32 11.43
N HIS A 59 -6.72 -15.93 12.11
CA HIS A 59 -7.36 -15.35 13.29
C HIS A 59 -6.40 -15.21 14.49
N GLN A 60 -5.48 -16.16 14.69
CA GLN A 60 -4.51 -16.12 15.79
C GLN A 60 -3.48 -15.01 15.56
N LEU A 61 -2.99 -14.85 14.33
CA LEU A 61 -2.10 -13.75 13.99
C LEU A 61 -2.82 -12.40 14.10
N GLY A 62 -4.08 -12.33 13.66
CA GLY A 62 -4.93 -11.16 13.83
C GLY A 62 -5.05 -10.73 15.29
N ARG A 63 -5.30 -11.67 16.20
CA ARG A 63 -5.36 -11.41 17.64
C ARG A 63 -4.06 -10.80 18.16
N ARG A 64 -2.91 -11.39 17.82
CA ARG A 64 -1.58 -10.87 18.23
C ARG A 64 -1.34 -9.45 17.72
N LEU A 65 -1.76 -9.11 16.51
CA LEU A 65 -1.64 -7.75 15.96
C LEU A 65 -2.46 -6.74 16.76
N ILE A 66 -3.69 -7.10 17.12
CA ILE A 66 -4.60 -6.25 17.90
C ILE A 66 -4.06 -6.07 19.33
N GLU A 67 -3.61 -7.14 19.98
CA GLU A 67 -2.98 -7.10 21.31
C GLU A 67 -1.75 -6.18 21.33
N ARG A 68 -0.86 -6.30 20.33
CA ARG A 68 0.31 -5.44 20.19
C ARG A 68 -0.06 -3.96 19.97
N LEU A 69 -1.10 -3.69 19.17
CA LEU A 69 -1.60 -2.34 18.98
C LEU A 69 -2.16 -1.77 20.30
N ARG A 70 -3.00 -2.53 21.02
CA ARG A 70 -3.56 -2.11 22.31
C ARG A 70 -2.46 -1.82 23.34
N ALA A 71 -1.47 -2.71 23.44
CA ALA A 71 -0.34 -2.53 24.35
C ALA A 71 0.51 -1.28 24.04
N SER A 72 0.50 -0.79 22.79
CA SER A 72 1.20 0.44 22.41
C SER A 72 0.49 1.73 22.87
N GLY A 73 -0.82 1.66 23.17
CA GLY A 73 -1.65 2.83 23.49
C GLY A 73 -1.88 3.80 22.31
N LEU A 74 -1.45 3.46 21.10
CA LEU A 74 -1.56 4.34 19.93
C LEU A 74 -2.92 4.20 19.23
N GLU A 75 -3.59 5.33 19.00
CA GLU A 75 -4.82 5.37 18.20
C GLU A 75 -4.55 5.45 16.69
N GLU A 76 -3.54 6.23 16.31
CA GLU A 76 -3.09 6.40 14.92
C GLU A 76 -1.70 5.77 14.76
N ALA A 77 -1.69 4.53 14.27
CA ALA A 77 -0.48 3.71 14.23
C ALA A 77 -0.26 3.08 12.86
N VAL A 78 1.00 2.75 12.58
CA VAL A 78 1.36 1.76 11.55
C VAL A 78 1.65 0.45 12.26
N VAL A 79 0.92 -0.59 11.87
CA VAL A 79 1.12 -1.96 12.36
C VAL A 79 1.77 -2.76 11.23
N ARG A 80 3.00 -3.19 11.42
CA ARG A 80 3.76 -3.97 10.44
C ARG A 80 3.98 -5.37 10.97
N VAL A 81 3.78 -6.36 10.12
CA VAL A 81 4.20 -7.75 10.40
C VAL A 81 5.11 -8.22 9.29
N ALA A 82 6.29 -8.71 9.64
CA ALA A 82 7.19 -9.39 8.71
C ALA A 82 7.24 -10.88 9.07
N CYS A 83 7.19 -11.74 8.08
CA CYS A 83 7.21 -13.19 8.21
C CYS A 83 8.46 -13.70 7.50
N LEU A 84 9.47 -14.10 8.27
CA LEU A 84 10.73 -14.64 7.76
C LEU A 84 10.75 -16.16 7.93
N PRO A 85 11.01 -16.95 6.89
CA PRO A 85 11.08 -18.40 7.03
C PRO A 85 12.33 -18.82 7.83
N ASP A 86 12.18 -19.82 8.69
CA ASP A 86 13.30 -20.58 9.22
C ASP A 86 13.83 -21.60 8.20
N ALA A 87 14.83 -22.40 8.59
CA ALA A 87 15.42 -23.45 7.74
C ALA A 87 14.39 -24.50 7.28
N ASN A 88 13.29 -24.66 8.02
CA ASN A 88 12.19 -25.60 7.72
C ASN A 88 11.05 -24.93 6.94
N ARG A 89 11.26 -23.71 6.41
CA ARG A 89 10.25 -22.88 5.73
C ARG A 89 9.08 -22.46 6.62
N ALA A 90 9.17 -22.61 7.94
CA ALA A 90 8.16 -22.11 8.86
C ALA A 90 8.39 -20.62 9.10
N ALA A 91 7.37 -19.80 8.82
CA ALA A 91 7.47 -18.35 8.95
C ALA A 91 7.46 -17.92 10.41
N VAL A 92 8.41 -17.08 10.81
CA VAL A 92 8.47 -16.45 12.13
C VAL A 92 7.92 -15.02 12.00
N PRO A 93 6.72 -14.73 12.55
CA PRO A 93 6.13 -13.40 12.49
C PRO A 93 6.77 -12.46 13.50
N SER A 94 7.27 -11.32 13.03
CA SER A 94 7.74 -10.19 13.82
C SER A 94 6.80 -9.00 13.64
N ILE A 95 6.25 -8.50 14.74
CA ILE A 95 5.25 -7.42 14.76
C ILE A 95 5.88 -6.16 15.33
N VAL A 96 5.76 -5.05 14.60
CA VAL A 96 6.18 -3.72 15.04
C VAL A 96 4.99 -2.77 14.94
N VAL A 97 4.78 -2.00 16.01
CA VAL A 97 3.78 -0.94 16.06
C VAL A 97 4.48 0.39 16.34
N GLN A 98 4.17 1.41 15.55
CA GLN A 98 4.72 2.76 15.75
C GLN A 98 3.68 3.84 15.40
N PRO A 99 3.88 5.10 15.82
CA PRO A 99 3.02 6.20 15.40
C PRO A 99 2.94 6.34 13.87
N ALA A 100 1.73 6.60 13.36
CA ALA A 100 1.55 6.80 11.93
C ALA A 100 2.17 8.11 11.46
N GLN A 101 3.02 8.05 10.43
CA GLN A 101 3.51 9.24 9.74
C GLN A 101 2.65 9.49 8.50
N ARG A 102 2.01 10.67 8.45
CA ARG A 102 1.21 11.11 7.30
C ARG A 102 2.02 12.03 6.41
N PRO A 103 1.77 12.05 5.08
CA PRO A 103 2.17 13.18 4.24
C PRO A 103 1.72 14.50 4.88
N SER A 104 2.55 15.54 4.77
CA SER A 104 2.22 16.82 5.40
C SER A 104 0.97 17.44 4.76
N PRO A 105 0.19 18.27 5.50
CA PRO A 105 -0.93 19.00 4.91
C PRO A 105 -0.54 19.81 3.67
N ALA A 106 0.69 20.34 3.64
CA ALA A 106 1.21 21.06 2.47
C ALA A 106 1.34 20.14 1.24
N MET A 107 1.72 18.88 1.43
CA MET A 107 1.79 17.90 0.34
C MET A 107 0.40 17.54 -0.19
N TYR A 108 -0.60 17.35 0.67
CA TYR A 108 -1.97 17.15 0.20
C TYR A 108 -2.52 18.37 -0.55
N ARG A 109 -2.11 19.60 -0.18
CA ARG A 109 -2.52 20.83 -0.87
C ARG A 109 -1.83 21.05 -2.22
N ARG A 110 -0.54 20.71 -2.34
CA ARG A 110 0.27 20.99 -3.53
C ARG A 110 0.46 19.79 -4.47
N GLY A 111 0.22 18.58 -3.97
CA GLY A 111 0.61 17.34 -4.61
C GLY A 111 2.10 17.03 -4.49
N ILE A 112 2.53 15.99 -5.19
CA ILE A 112 3.92 15.55 -5.27
C ILE A 112 4.39 15.45 -6.72
N ARG A 113 5.71 15.48 -6.88
CA ARG A 113 6.39 15.30 -8.15
C ARG A 113 6.90 13.88 -8.22
N ILE A 114 6.63 13.18 -9.31
CA ILE A 114 7.13 11.82 -9.52
C ILE A 114 8.03 11.76 -10.75
N THR A 115 8.83 10.70 -10.84
CA THR A 115 9.62 10.43 -12.05
C THR A 115 9.50 8.97 -12.45
N VAL A 116 9.54 8.72 -13.76
CA VAL A 116 9.68 7.37 -14.29
C VAL A 116 11.15 6.98 -14.23
N VAL A 117 11.42 5.86 -13.57
CA VAL A 117 12.79 5.41 -13.33
C VAL A 117 13.26 4.35 -14.33
N PRO A 118 14.58 4.23 -14.58
CA PRO A 118 15.12 3.17 -15.43
C PRO A 118 15.04 1.81 -14.74
N THR A 119 15.11 1.73 -13.40
CA THR A 119 14.84 0.49 -12.66
C THR A 119 13.47 -0.05 -13.07
N ARG A 120 13.42 -1.31 -13.49
CA ARG A 120 12.18 -1.97 -13.91
C ARG A 120 11.54 -2.72 -12.76
N LYS A 121 10.22 -2.84 -12.81
CA LYS A 121 9.49 -3.74 -11.94
C LYS A 121 9.88 -5.18 -12.27
N PHE A 122 9.96 -6.04 -11.25
CA PHE A 122 10.12 -7.46 -11.49
C PHE A 122 8.99 -7.97 -12.40
N PRO A 123 9.31 -8.65 -13.51
CA PRO A 123 8.29 -9.28 -14.33
C PRO A 123 7.68 -10.47 -13.57
N VAL A 124 6.42 -10.76 -13.85
CA VAL A 124 5.68 -11.90 -13.26
C VAL A 124 6.38 -13.25 -13.46
N SER A 125 7.21 -13.36 -14.51
CA SER A 125 8.02 -14.55 -14.81
C SER A 125 9.22 -14.75 -13.90
N GLN A 126 9.66 -13.72 -13.16
CA GLN A 126 10.75 -13.83 -12.18
C GLN A 126 10.19 -13.97 -10.76
N ILE A 127 9.43 -12.97 -10.33
CA ILE A 127 8.74 -12.98 -9.04
C ILE A 127 7.48 -12.13 -9.20
N ASP A 128 6.32 -12.71 -8.90
CA ASP A 128 5.04 -12.06 -9.06
C ASP A 128 4.86 -10.96 -8.00
N PRO A 129 4.85 -9.67 -8.37
CA PRO A 129 4.75 -8.57 -7.41
C PRO A 129 3.38 -8.44 -6.74
N ARG A 130 2.39 -9.27 -7.12
CA ARG A 130 1.15 -9.44 -6.34
C ARG A 130 1.45 -10.03 -4.96
N SER A 131 2.55 -10.78 -4.82
CA SER A 131 3.08 -11.20 -3.52
C SER A 131 3.84 -10.06 -2.85
N LYS A 132 3.54 -9.77 -1.59
CA LYS A 132 4.20 -8.70 -0.82
C LYS A 132 5.46 -9.22 -0.13
N PHE A 133 6.46 -9.59 -0.93
CA PHE A 133 7.74 -10.10 -0.46
C PHE A 133 8.65 -9.02 0.13
N SER A 134 9.60 -9.42 0.99
CA SER A 134 10.44 -8.52 1.79
C SER A 134 11.64 -7.93 1.06
N SER A 135 12.12 -8.56 -0.03
CA SER A 135 13.16 -7.97 -0.87
C SER A 135 12.69 -6.66 -1.49
N ARG A 136 13.33 -5.56 -1.09
CA ARG A 136 12.94 -4.18 -1.48
C ARG A 136 14.00 -3.46 -2.29
N LEU A 137 15.06 -4.15 -2.72
CA LEU A 137 16.20 -3.53 -3.41
C LEU A 137 15.79 -2.69 -4.61
N GLY A 138 14.93 -3.22 -5.51
CA GLY A 138 14.44 -2.46 -6.67
C GLY A 138 13.63 -1.21 -6.27
N SER A 139 12.87 -1.27 -5.17
CA SER A 139 12.19 -0.08 -4.62
C SER A 139 13.17 0.93 -4.02
N VAL A 140 14.20 0.48 -3.31
CA VAL A 140 15.25 1.35 -2.76
C VAL A 140 16.02 2.03 -3.89
N MET A 141 16.41 1.30 -4.93
CA MET A 141 17.06 1.86 -6.12
C MET A 141 16.19 2.92 -6.80
N ALA A 142 14.92 2.61 -7.05
CA ALA A 142 13.98 3.57 -7.64
C ALA A 142 13.79 4.83 -6.79
N VAL A 143 13.76 4.70 -5.46
CA VAL A 143 13.74 5.83 -4.53
C VAL A 143 14.98 6.70 -4.71
N VAL A 144 16.18 6.11 -4.72
CA VAL A 144 17.45 6.83 -4.92
C VAL A 144 17.45 7.53 -6.28
N GLU A 145 17.00 6.84 -7.33
CA GLU A 145 16.88 7.40 -8.68
C GLU A 145 15.92 8.59 -8.77
N ALA A 146 14.83 8.58 -8.01
CA ALA A 146 13.93 9.72 -7.88
C ALA A 146 14.58 10.88 -7.12
N GLN A 147 15.27 10.61 -6.01
CA GLN A 147 15.99 11.63 -5.23
C GLN A 147 17.04 12.34 -6.09
N LEU A 148 17.84 11.60 -6.84
CA LEU A 148 18.85 12.13 -7.76
C LEU A 148 18.24 13.02 -8.86
N ARG A 149 16.97 12.80 -9.21
CA ARG A 149 16.22 13.61 -10.18
C ARG A 149 15.38 14.72 -9.53
N GLY A 150 15.50 14.90 -8.21
CA GLY A 150 14.74 15.89 -7.44
C GLY A 150 13.23 15.63 -7.37
N ALA A 151 12.79 14.41 -7.68
CA ALA A 151 11.40 13.97 -7.54
C ALA A 151 11.10 13.51 -6.10
N ASP A 152 9.83 13.54 -5.72
CA ASP A 152 9.35 13.11 -4.40
C ASP A 152 9.00 11.61 -4.35
N GLU A 153 8.87 10.95 -5.50
CA GLU A 153 8.55 9.52 -5.63
C GLU A 153 8.90 8.97 -7.04
N ALA A 154 9.07 7.66 -7.16
CA ALA A 154 9.28 6.98 -8.44
C ALA A 154 8.06 6.17 -8.89
N VAL A 155 7.92 6.01 -10.21
CA VAL A 155 7.02 5.05 -10.86
C VAL A 155 7.82 4.11 -11.74
N PHE A 156 7.49 2.83 -11.65
CA PHE A 156 8.12 1.77 -12.43
C PHE A 156 7.43 1.59 -13.79
N LEU A 157 8.23 1.15 -14.75
CA LEU A 157 7.72 0.43 -15.92
C LEU A 157 8.05 -1.06 -15.79
N ASP A 158 7.27 -1.89 -16.47
CA ASP A 158 7.63 -3.28 -16.74
C ASP A 158 8.66 -3.40 -17.89
N GLY A 159 9.02 -4.63 -18.25
CA GLY A 159 9.98 -4.91 -19.32
C GLY A 159 9.50 -4.53 -20.73
N THR A 160 8.18 -4.32 -20.91
CA THR A 160 7.57 -3.91 -22.18
C THR A 160 7.41 -2.39 -22.30
N GLY A 161 7.68 -1.66 -21.22
CA GLY A 161 7.53 -0.20 -21.15
C GLY A 161 6.15 0.26 -20.68
N SER A 162 5.29 -0.64 -20.21
CA SER A 162 4.02 -0.28 -19.59
C SER A 162 4.19 0.13 -18.13
N VAL A 163 3.36 1.07 -17.69
CA VAL A 163 3.35 1.61 -16.34
C VAL A 163 2.75 0.59 -15.37
N THR A 164 3.36 0.43 -14.21
CA THR A 164 2.92 -0.52 -13.18
C THR A 164 2.49 0.20 -11.89
N GLU A 165 3.37 0.26 -10.90
CA GLU A 165 3.12 0.91 -9.61
C GLU A 165 4.29 1.82 -9.21
N SER A 166 4.13 2.52 -8.10
CA SER A 166 5.18 3.30 -7.45
C SER A 166 5.98 2.42 -6.48
N THR A 167 7.01 2.99 -5.84
CA THR A 167 7.89 2.28 -4.89
C THR A 167 7.13 1.64 -3.74
N ALA A 168 6.00 2.20 -3.32
CA ALA A 168 5.17 1.67 -2.23
C ALA A 168 3.67 2.00 -2.37
N SER A 169 3.20 2.33 -3.58
CA SER A 169 1.82 2.78 -3.82
C SER A 169 1.32 2.35 -5.19
N ASN A 170 0.02 2.13 -5.34
CA ASN A 170 -0.61 2.04 -6.66
C ASN A 170 -0.68 3.44 -7.30
N LEU A 171 -0.64 3.52 -8.63
CA LEU A 171 -0.85 4.74 -9.40
C LEU A 171 -2.25 4.74 -10.01
N GLY A 172 -3.02 5.80 -9.78
CA GLY A 172 -4.30 6.04 -10.45
C GLY A 172 -4.23 7.30 -11.32
N LEU A 173 -4.82 7.21 -12.51
CA LEU A 173 -5.03 8.34 -13.41
C LEU A 173 -6.52 8.67 -13.49
N VAL A 174 -6.84 9.94 -13.71
CA VAL A 174 -8.18 10.37 -14.12
C VAL A 174 -8.10 10.89 -15.54
N LYS A 175 -8.93 10.34 -16.42
CA LYS A 175 -9.07 10.79 -17.80
C LYS A 175 -10.54 10.89 -18.18
N HIS A 176 -10.98 12.08 -18.57
CA HIS A 176 -12.37 12.41 -18.90
C HIS A 176 -13.36 11.92 -17.84
N GLY A 177 -13.00 12.12 -16.56
CA GLY A 177 -13.81 11.68 -15.42
C GLY A 177 -13.84 10.17 -15.16
N CYS A 178 -13.06 9.36 -15.88
CA CYS A 178 -12.87 7.93 -15.62
C CYS A 178 -11.62 7.72 -14.76
N LEU A 179 -11.70 6.86 -13.74
CA LEU A 179 -10.55 6.34 -13.01
C LEU A 179 -9.91 5.25 -13.87
N VAL A 180 -8.62 5.40 -14.17
CA VAL A 180 -7.86 4.46 -15.00
C VAL A 180 -6.60 4.04 -14.26
N ALA A 181 -6.29 2.74 -14.26
CA ALA A 181 -5.07 2.21 -13.67
C ALA A 181 -4.60 0.95 -14.41
N PRO A 182 -3.33 0.53 -14.23
CA PRO A 182 -2.86 -0.71 -14.79
C PRO A 182 -3.56 -1.90 -14.12
N PRO A 183 -3.91 -2.95 -14.88
CA PRO A 183 -4.58 -4.13 -14.34
C PRO A 183 -3.65 -4.97 -13.47
N GLY A 184 -4.21 -5.59 -12.43
CA GLY A 184 -3.44 -6.37 -11.47
C GLY A 184 -2.66 -7.56 -12.06
N TRP A 185 -3.12 -8.12 -13.17
CA TRP A 185 -2.46 -9.26 -13.84
C TRP A 185 -1.09 -8.91 -14.45
N MET A 186 -0.78 -7.62 -14.62
CA MET A 186 0.53 -7.16 -15.11
C MET A 186 1.67 -7.28 -14.07
N GLY A 187 1.36 -7.69 -12.84
CA GLY A 187 2.38 -7.86 -11.79
C GLY A 187 2.59 -6.59 -10.97
N LEU A 188 1.53 -6.13 -10.31
CA LEU A 188 1.57 -5.05 -9.33
C LEU A 188 0.80 -5.46 -8.08
N LEU A 189 1.09 -4.83 -6.94
CA LEU A 189 0.49 -5.24 -5.68
C LEU A 189 -1.01 -4.93 -5.70
N ALA A 190 -1.84 -5.92 -5.39
CA ALA A 190 -3.27 -5.74 -5.19
C ALA A 190 -3.52 -4.94 -3.89
N GLY A 191 -3.40 -3.61 -3.97
CA GLY A 191 -3.44 -2.69 -2.85
C GLY A 191 -4.78 -2.66 -2.14
N ILE A 192 -4.82 -2.84 -0.82
CA ILE A 192 -6.06 -2.76 -0.03
C ILE A 192 -6.59 -1.32 0.02
N THR A 193 -5.69 -0.34 0.11
CA THR A 193 -6.06 1.08 -0.06
C THR A 193 -6.56 1.35 -1.48
N TRP A 194 -5.94 0.77 -2.50
CA TRP A 194 -6.40 0.89 -3.88
C TRP A 194 -7.81 0.31 -4.05
N GLN A 195 -8.09 -0.87 -3.50
CA GLN A 195 -9.43 -1.46 -3.46
C GLN A 195 -10.44 -0.50 -2.82
N ALA A 196 -10.14 0.05 -1.63
CA ALA A 196 -11.01 1.02 -0.97
C ALA A 196 -11.24 2.28 -1.83
N VAL A 197 -10.23 2.77 -2.53
CA VAL A 197 -10.37 3.90 -3.46
C VAL A 197 -11.25 3.55 -4.65
N THR A 198 -11.14 2.33 -5.21
CA THR A 198 -12.03 1.87 -6.28
C THR A 198 -13.47 1.67 -5.79
N ASP A 199 -13.67 1.22 -4.54
CA ASP A 199 -15.00 1.12 -3.92
C ASP A 199 -15.65 2.50 -3.81
N VAL A 200 -14.87 3.51 -3.38
CA VAL A 200 -15.29 4.91 -3.34
C VAL A 200 -15.61 5.44 -4.74
N ALA A 201 -14.76 5.15 -5.74
CA ALA A 201 -15.01 5.58 -7.12
C ALA A 201 -16.35 5.03 -7.65
N ARG A 202 -16.63 3.74 -7.41
CA ARG A 202 -17.91 3.11 -7.78
C ARG A 202 -19.10 3.75 -7.05
N ALA A 203 -18.96 4.00 -5.75
CA ALA A 203 -20.00 4.68 -4.96
C ALA A 203 -20.28 6.12 -5.46
N LEU A 204 -19.24 6.81 -5.96
CA LEU A 204 -19.35 8.13 -6.59
C LEU A 204 -19.84 8.07 -8.05
N ARG A 205 -20.18 6.89 -8.56
CA ARG A 205 -20.56 6.63 -9.97
C ARG A 205 -19.48 7.08 -10.97
N MET A 206 -18.22 7.03 -10.55
CA MET A 206 -17.05 7.26 -11.40
C MET A 206 -16.69 5.95 -12.10
N PRO A 207 -16.66 5.88 -13.45
CA PRO A 207 -16.23 4.69 -14.16
C PRO A 207 -14.80 4.30 -13.77
N VAL A 208 -14.54 3.01 -13.61
CA VAL A 208 -13.22 2.46 -13.29
C VAL A 208 -12.80 1.53 -14.42
N ARG A 209 -11.62 1.78 -14.99
CA ARG A 209 -11.04 0.96 -16.07
C ARG A 209 -9.65 0.49 -15.69
N GLU A 210 -9.44 -0.81 -15.79
CA GLU A 210 -8.12 -1.42 -15.65
C GLU A 210 -7.59 -1.75 -17.04
N VAL A 211 -6.63 -0.96 -17.53
CA VAL A 211 -6.02 -1.12 -18.86
C VAL A 211 -4.52 -0.88 -18.78
N PRO A 212 -3.70 -1.55 -19.60
CA PRO A 212 -2.28 -1.24 -19.69
C PRO A 212 -2.08 0.24 -20.00
N LEU A 213 -1.18 0.89 -19.26
CA LEU A 213 -0.89 2.32 -19.40
C LEU A 213 0.53 2.50 -19.91
N THR A 214 0.74 3.54 -20.71
CA THR A 214 2.05 3.99 -21.16
C THR A 214 2.44 5.30 -20.48
N ARG A 215 3.68 5.75 -20.69
CA ARG A 215 4.09 7.10 -20.27
C ARG A 215 3.24 8.19 -20.91
N HIS A 216 2.81 7.98 -22.16
CA HIS A 216 1.95 8.93 -22.86
C HIS A 216 0.64 9.15 -22.09
N ASP A 217 0.03 8.07 -21.58
CA ASP A 217 -1.22 8.15 -20.82
C ASP A 217 -1.03 8.90 -19.50
N VAL A 218 0.08 8.63 -18.79
CA VAL A 218 0.41 9.32 -17.54
C VAL A 218 0.64 10.81 -17.76
N TYR A 219 1.41 11.19 -18.79
CA TYR A 219 1.73 12.60 -19.05
C TYR A 219 0.51 13.41 -19.52
N ASN A 220 -0.47 12.76 -20.15
CA ASN A 220 -1.68 13.41 -20.68
C ASN A 220 -2.92 13.19 -19.78
N ALA A 221 -2.74 12.68 -18.56
CA ALA A 221 -3.84 12.52 -17.61
C ALA A 221 -4.38 13.89 -17.16
N ASP A 222 -5.68 13.96 -16.90
CA ASP A 222 -6.31 15.18 -16.38
C ASP A 222 -5.97 15.35 -14.89
N GLU A 223 -5.90 14.23 -14.16
CA GLU A 223 -5.36 14.15 -12.81
C GLU A 223 -4.58 12.83 -12.62
N ALA A 224 -3.66 12.80 -11.66
CA ALA A 224 -2.98 11.58 -11.24
C ALA A 224 -2.81 11.57 -9.71
N PHE A 225 -2.75 10.38 -9.11
CA PHE A 225 -2.53 10.22 -7.68
C PHE A 225 -1.89 8.88 -7.33
N LEU A 226 -1.28 8.81 -6.16
CA LEU A 226 -0.81 7.59 -5.54
C LEU A 226 -1.75 7.14 -4.43
N ALA A 227 -1.98 5.83 -4.33
CA ALA A 227 -2.78 5.23 -3.27
C ALA A 227 -1.96 4.22 -2.45
N SER A 228 -1.87 4.42 -1.14
CA SER A 228 -1.25 3.45 -0.23
C SER A 228 -1.70 3.60 1.22
N THR A 229 -1.50 2.56 2.02
CA THR A 229 -1.83 2.55 3.45
C THR A 229 -1.21 3.72 4.23
N LEU A 230 -0.03 4.17 3.81
CA LEU A 230 0.69 5.27 4.48
C LEU A 230 0.32 6.65 3.93
N LYS A 231 -0.07 6.74 2.65
CA LYS A 231 -0.31 8.02 1.95
C LYS A 231 -1.79 8.33 1.72
N GLU A 232 -2.69 7.39 2.02
CA GLU A 232 -4.10 7.44 1.63
C GLU A 232 -4.22 7.66 0.13
N VAL A 233 -4.79 8.78 -0.30
CA VAL A 233 -4.81 9.26 -1.69
C VAL A 233 -3.99 10.55 -1.76
N LEU A 234 -2.88 10.51 -2.49
CA LEU A 234 -1.95 11.64 -2.60
C LEU A 234 -1.79 12.07 -4.05
N ALA A 235 -2.20 13.31 -4.36
CA ALA A 235 -2.18 13.84 -5.71
C ALA A 235 -0.76 13.95 -6.28
N VAL A 236 -0.61 13.58 -7.56
CA VAL A 236 0.58 13.78 -8.37
C VAL A 236 0.32 14.96 -9.30
N THR A 237 1.15 16.00 -9.20
CA THR A 237 0.98 17.25 -9.96
C THR A 237 2.06 17.47 -11.01
N GLN A 238 3.11 16.67 -10.97
CA GLN A 238 4.20 16.70 -11.96
C GLN A 238 4.78 15.30 -12.18
N VAL A 239 5.10 14.96 -13.43
CA VAL A 239 5.76 13.71 -13.83
C VAL A 239 6.90 14.04 -14.79
N ASP A 240 8.14 13.65 -14.48
CA ASP A 240 9.32 13.89 -15.33
C ASP A 240 9.43 15.36 -15.79
N GLY A 241 9.21 16.30 -14.87
CA GLY A 241 9.21 17.74 -15.14
C GLY A 241 7.94 18.29 -15.79
N ARG A 242 7.05 17.44 -16.31
CA ARG A 242 5.80 17.84 -16.97
C ARG A 242 4.68 18.03 -15.96
N ARG A 243 3.95 19.13 -16.09
CA ARG A 243 2.76 19.40 -15.28
C ARG A 243 1.65 18.42 -15.64
N ILE A 244 0.98 17.84 -14.64
CA ILE A 244 -0.24 17.05 -14.84
C ILE A 244 -1.47 17.94 -14.62
N GLY A 245 -2.39 17.95 -15.58
CA GLY A 245 -3.56 18.83 -15.58
C GLY A 245 -3.20 20.28 -15.28
N THR A 246 -3.77 20.83 -14.20
CA THR A 246 -3.53 22.22 -13.78
C THR A 246 -2.25 22.41 -12.96
N GLY A 247 -1.54 21.34 -12.60
CA GLY A 247 -0.39 21.37 -11.67
C GLY A 247 -0.79 21.51 -10.21
N LYS A 248 -2.07 21.29 -9.90
CA LYS A 248 -2.63 21.30 -8.55
C LYS A 248 -3.52 20.06 -8.36
N PRO A 249 -3.73 19.59 -7.12
CA PRO A 249 -4.67 18.50 -6.86
C PRO A 249 -6.07 18.83 -7.39
N GLY A 250 -6.55 18.00 -8.33
CA GLY A 250 -7.81 18.22 -9.03
C GLY A 250 -9.05 17.75 -8.25
N PRO A 251 -10.26 18.07 -8.75
CA PRO A 251 -11.51 17.75 -8.08
C PRO A 251 -11.76 16.24 -7.89
N TYR A 252 -11.41 15.38 -8.85
CA TYR A 252 -11.65 13.95 -8.74
C TYR A 252 -10.78 13.32 -7.66
N THR A 253 -9.48 13.64 -7.64
CA THR A 253 -8.54 13.17 -6.63
C THR A 253 -8.96 13.64 -5.23
N LYS A 254 -9.42 14.88 -5.08
CA LYS A 254 -9.94 15.40 -3.80
C LYS A 254 -11.21 14.66 -3.34
N ARG A 255 -12.13 14.37 -4.28
CA ARG A 255 -13.35 13.61 -3.99
C ARG A 255 -13.03 12.17 -3.57
N LEU A 256 -12.09 11.53 -4.27
CA LEU A 256 -11.61 10.18 -3.91
C LEU A 256 -10.94 10.17 -2.54
N HIS A 257 -10.09 11.17 -2.23
CA HIS A 257 -9.45 11.28 -0.92
C HIS A 257 -10.47 11.46 0.20
N ARG A 258 -11.41 12.39 0.04
CA ARG A 258 -12.49 12.61 1.02
C ARG A 258 -13.34 11.35 1.20
N GLY A 259 -13.78 10.74 0.11
CA GLY A 259 -14.60 9.52 0.17
C GLY A 259 -13.85 8.35 0.81
N PHE A 260 -12.52 8.25 0.61
CA PHE A 260 -11.69 7.27 1.31
C PHE A 260 -11.69 7.53 2.82
N GLN A 261 -11.52 8.78 3.27
CA GLN A 261 -11.55 9.13 4.69
C GLN A 261 -12.91 8.84 5.34
N GLU A 262 -14.00 9.16 4.65
CA GLU A 262 -15.36 8.85 5.09
C GLU A 262 -15.59 7.33 5.19
N LEU A 263 -15.12 6.57 4.20
CA LEU A 263 -15.19 5.11 4.20
C LEU A 263 -14.40 4.51 5.37
N VAL A 264 -13.16 4.95 5.57
CA VAL A 264 -12.33 4.50 6.71
C VAL A 264 -13.05 4.78 8.02
N HIS A 265 -13.56 6.00 8.20
CA HIS A 265 -14.25 6.37 9.43
C HIS A 265 -15.49 5.50 9.69
N ARG A 266 -16.28 5.23 8.64
CA ARG A 266 -17.45 4.35 8.73
C ARG A 266 -17.05 2.91 9.08
N GLU A 267 -16.09 2.33 8.37
CA GLU A 267 -15.66 0.94 8.59
C GLU A 267 -15.05 0.77 9.99
N ILE A 268 -14.18 1.70 10.41
CA ILE A 268 -13.53 1.68 11.74
C ILE A 268 -14.55 1.80 12.87
N ARG A 269 -15.59 2.63 12.71
CA ARG A 269 -16.68 2.73 13.69
C ARG A 269 -17.38 1.39 13.87
N ASN A 270 -17.58 0.64 12.78
CA ASN A 270 -18.26 -0.64 12.77
C ASN A 270 -17.36 -1.82 13.16
N THR A 271 -16.03 -1.70 13.01
CA THR A 271 -15.09 -2.74 13.43
C THR A 271 -15.22 -3.01 14.93
N ARG A 272 -15.52 -4.26 15.29
CA ARG A 272 -15.48 -4.76 16.67
C ARG A 272 -14.44 -5.86 16.77
N TYR A 273 -13.58 -5.75 17.78
CA TYR A 273 -12.66 -6.82 18.14
C TYR A 273 -13.27 -7.59 19.30
N GLU A 274 -13.92 -8.71 19.00
CA GLU A 274 -14.21 -9.70 20.03
C GLU A 274 -12.91 -10.46 20.32
N ILE A 275 -12.23 -10.08 21.38
CA ILE A 275 -11.18 -10.91 21.97
C ILE A 275 -11.88 -11.68 23.08
N ARG A 276 -12.16 -12.97 22.84
CA ARG A 276 -12.58 -13.87 23.91
C ARG A 276 -11.33 -14.19 24.74
N ASP A 277 -11.40 -13.91 26.03
CA ASP A 277 -10.37 -14.28 27.03
C ASP A 277 -10.49 -15.76 27.40
N ASP A 278 -10.60 -16.64 26.39
CA ASP A 278 -10.67 -18.07 26.64
C ASP A 278 -9.30 -18.67 26.34
N CYS A 279 -8.61 -19.06 27.42
CA CYS A 279 -7.37 -19.86 27.38
C CYS A 279 -7.56 -21.23 26.71
N CYS A 280 -8.76 -21.59 26.25
CA CYS A 280 -9.08 -22.81 25.54
C CYS A 280 -10.17 -22.49 24.50
N GLU A 281 -9.95 -22.85 23.23
CA GLU A 281 -10.93 -22.84 22.11
C GLU A 281 -11.17 -21.53 21.31
N THR A 282 -10.41 -21.44 20.21
CA THR A 282 -10.74 -21.01 18.83
C THR A 282 -11.96 -20.10 18.55
N GLY A 283 -11.66 -18.91 18.00
CA GLY A 283 -12.54 -18.23 17.03
C GLY A 283 -12.55 -16.70 17.14
N VAL A 284 -11.92 -16.00 16.18
CA VAL A 284 -12.30 -14.61 15.87
C VAL A 284 -13.41 -14.71 14.82
N THR A 285 -14.65 -14.42 15.22
CA THR A 285 -15.74 -14.29 14.26
C THR A 285 -15.98 -12.81 14.04
N GLU A 286 -15.73 -12.31 12.84
CA GLU A 286 -16.18 -10.99 12.45
C GLU A 286 -17.64 -11.11 12.00
N LEU A 287 -18.55 -10.54 12.79
CA LEU A 287 -19.94 -10.34 12.37
C LEU A 287 -19.96 -9.25 11.29
N LEU A 288 -19.78 -9.66 10.04
CA LEU A 288 -20.19 -8.87 8.88
C LEU A 288 -21.73 -8.81 8.87
N ARG A 289 -22.29 -7.70 9.32
CA ARG A 289 -23.64 -7.26 8.95
C ARG A 289 -23.53 -5.95 8.18
#